data_AF-A0A952Q8I9-F1
#
_entry.id   AF-A0A952Q8I9-F1
#
_cell.length_a   1.000
_cell.length_b   1.000
_cell.length_c   1.000
_cell.angle_alpha   90.00
_cell.angle_beta   90.00
_cell.angle_gamma   90.00
#
_symmetry.space_group_name_H-M   'P 1'
#
loop_
_entity.id
_entity.type
_entity.pdbx_description
1 polymer ?
#
loop_
_entity_poly.entity_id
_entity_poly.type
_entity_poly.pdbx_seq_one_letter_code
_entity_poly.pdbx_strand_id
1 'polypeptide(L)'
;MRVDYGELALLSQVLTRQEQHAQAIEGYIRQNCSLSPQRLGLLLMGLYPAAEGAVLLGSSAVGLVGGLSRWAADTAESNLDAYVEADSAAYDEFATIMDQRRGRARG
;
A
#
# COMPACT_ATOMS: atom_id res chain seq x y z
N MET A 1 7.83 23.87 4.37
CA MET A 1 7.01 22.64 4.32
C MET A 1 7.58 21.72 5.40
N ARG A 2 6.79 21.35 6.41
CA ARG A 2 7.25 20.47 7.50
C ARG A 2 6.74 19.08 7.16
N VAL A 3 7.63 18.20 6.74
CA VAL A 3 7.30 16.80 6.47
C VAL A 3 7.34 16.05 7.79
N ASP A 4 6.25 15.38 8.14
CA ASP A 4 6.23 14.47 9.29
C ASP A 4 6.59 13.06 8.80
N TYR A 5 7.86 12.71 8.99
CA TYR A 5 8.40 11.38 8.66
C TYR A 5 7.67 10.26 9.40
N GLY A 6 7.20 10.52 10.63
CA GLY A 6 6.47 9.56 11.44
C GLY A 6 5.10 9.24 10.83
N GLU A 7 4.38 10.27 10.39
CA GLU A 7 3.09 10.09 9.72
C GLU A 7 3.22 9.35 8.38
N LEU A 8 4.24 9.66 7.57
CA LEU A 8 4.50 8.95 6.31
C LEU A 8 4.85 7.47 6.52
N ALA A 9 5.68 7.17 7.52
CA ALA A 9 6.01 5.79 7.88
C ALA A 9 4.78 5.02 8.38
N LEU A 10 3.96 5.64 9.24
CA LEU A 10 2.72 5.06 9.72
C LEU A 10 1.71 4.83 8.59
N LEU A 11 1.60 5.78 7.66
CA LEU A 11 0.73 5.65 6.49
C LEU A 11 1.14 4.45 5.64
N SER A 12 2.43 4.30 5.33
CA SER A 12 2.95 3.14 4.60
C SER A 12 2.59 1.83 5.32
N GLN A 13 2.85 1.72 6.62
CA GLN A 13 2.52 0.53 7.41
C GLN A 13 1.03 0.20 7.41
N VAL A 14 0.16 1.20 7.55
CA VAL A 14 -1.30 1.01 7.50
C VAL A 14 -1.70 0.50 6.12
N LEU A 15 -1.21 1.11 5.06
CA LEU A 15 -1.54 0.72 3.69
C LEU A 15 -1.06 -0.69 3.33
N THR A 16 0.14 -1.09 3.79
CA THR A 16 0.63 -2.47 3.66
C THR A 16 -0.31 -3.45 4.37
N ARG A 17 -0.80 -3.13 5.57
CA ARG A 17 -1.77 -3.99 6.28
C ARG A 17 -3.12 -4.04 5.55
N GLN A 18 -3.58 -2.92 4.99
CA GLN A 18 -4.82 -2.88 4.23
C GLN A 18 -4.76 -3.76 2.98
N GLU A 19 -3.60 -3.84 2.32
CA GLU A 19 -3.40 -4.78 1.22
C GLU A 19 -3.53 -6.24 1.68
N GLN A 20 -2.90 -6.62 2.79
CA GLN A 20 -3.00 -7.97 3.36
C GLN A 20 -4.46 -8.32 3.72
N HIS A 21 -5.20 -7.36 4.30
CA HIS A 21 -6.61 -7.55 4.59
C HIS A 21 -7.44 -7.72 3.32
N ALA A 22 -7.18 -6.92 2.27
CA ALA A 22 -7.85 -7.07 0.99
C ALA A 22 -7.60 -8.46 0.39
N GLN A 23 -6.36 -8.95 0.39
CA GLN A 23 -6.02 -10.30 -0.08
C GLN A 23 -6.76 -11.38 0.71
N ALA A 24 -6.84 -11.25 2.03
CA ALA A 24 -7.56 -12.20 2.88
C ALA A 24 -9.06 -12.20 2.59
N ILE A 25 -9.67 -11.02 2.42
CA ILE A 25 -11.10 -10.88 2.08
C ILE A 25 -11.37 -11.45 0.68
N GLU A 26 -10.51 -11.16 -0.30
CA GLU A 26 -10.62 -11.73 -1.65
C GLU A 26 -10.60 -13.25 -1.60
N GLY A 27 -9.65 -13.84 -0.87
CA GLY A 27 -9.56 -15.27 -0.65
C GLY A 27 -10.81 -15.84 0.01
N TYR A 28 -11.34 -15.16 1.03
CA TYR A 28 -12.58 -15.55 1.69
C TYR A 28 -13.76 -15.57 0.72
N ILE A 29 -13.94 -14.52 -0.09
CA ILE A 29 -15.02 -14.42 -1.07
C ILE A 29 -14.94 -15.57 -2.06
N ARG A 30 -13.77 -15.82 -2.65
CA ARG A 30 -13.59 -16.89 -3.65
C ARG A 30 -13.85 -18.28 -3.07
N GLN A 31 -13.46 -18.52 -1.81
CA GLN A 31 -13.59 -19.83 -1.18
C GLN A 31 -14.97 -20.10 -0.59
N ASN A 32 -15.62 -19.07 -0.01
CA ASN A 32 -16.81 -19.26 0.82
C ASN A 32 -18.10 -18.70 0.20
N CYS A 33 -17.99 -17.79 -0.77
CA CYS A 33 -19.17 -17.18 -1.39
C CYS A 33 -19.57 -17.87 -2.71
N SER A 34 -18.72 -18.73 -3.27
CA SER A 34 -19.08 -19.59 -4.40
C SER A 34 -20.13 -20.63 -3.99
N LEU A 35 -21.18 -20.76 -4.78
CA LEU A 35 -22.24 -21.73 -4.53
C LEU A 35 -21.96 -23.01 -5.31
N SER A 36 -21.56 -24.09 -4.64
CA SER A 36 -21.37 -25.38 -5.33
C SER A 36 -22.64 -25.79 -6.10
N PRO A 37 -22.55 -26.03 -7.43
CA PRO A 37 -23.68 -26.49 -8.25
C PRO A 37 -24.31 -27.77 -7.70
N GLN A 38 -23.50 -28.64 -7.09
CA GLN A 38 -23.93 -29.91 -6.50
C GLN A 38 -24.77 -29.71 -5.22
N ARG A 39 -24.67 -28.55 -4.58
CA ARG A 39 -25.46 -28.17 -3.38
C ARG A 39 -26.69 -27.35 -3.73
N LEU A 40 -26.83 -26.89 -4.97
CA LEU A 40 -27.98 -26.13 -5.44
C LEU A 40 -29.06 -27.07 -5.97
N GLY A 41 -30.28 -26.94 -5.46
CA GLY A 41 -31.44 -27.61 -6.06
C GLY A 41 -31.71 -27.09 -7.48
N LEU A 42 -32.44 -27.87 -8.29
CA LEU A 42 -32.75 -27.57 -9.70
C LEU A 42 -33.24 -26.14 -9.97
N LEU A 43 -34.07 -25.59 -9.08
CA LEU A 43 -34.60 -24.22 -9.19
C LEU A 43 -33.52 -23.14 -9.00
N LEU A 44 -32.55 -23.37 -8.11
CA LEU A 44 -31.47 -22.41 -7.84
C LEU A 44 -30.32 -22.54 -8.84
N MET A 45 -30.26 -23.64 -9.59
CA MET A 45 -29.27 -23.86 -10.65
C MET A 45 -29.36 -22.79 -11.75
N GLY A 46 -30.56 -22.26 -12.03
CA GLY A 46 -30.75 -21.16 -12.98
C GLY A 46 -30.15 -19.83 -12.51
N LEU A 47 -29.98 -19.63 -11.20
CA LEU A 47 -29.39 -18.43 -10.60
C LEU A 47 -27.87 -18.55 -10.39
N TYR A 48 -27.32 -19.75 -10.52
CA TYR A 48 -25.90 -20.02 -10.31
C TYR A 48 -24.97 -19.09 -11.13
N PRO A 49 -25.20 -18.83 -12.44
CA PRO A 49 -24.32 -17.95 -13.21
C PRO A 49 -24.29 -16.52 -12.66
N ALA A 50 -25.42 -16.00 -12.18
CA ALA A 50 -25.50 -14.67 -11.59
C ALA A 50 -24.78 -14.61 -10.24
N ALA A 51 -24.93 -15.66 -9.42
CA ALA A 51 -24.22 -15.76 -8.14
C ALA A 51 -22.70 -15.83 -8.33
N GLU A 52 -22.20 -16.66 -9.25
CA GLU A 52 -20.78 -16.72 -9.58
C GLU A 52 -20.26 -15.40 -10.15
N GLY A 53 -21.04 -14.74 -11.01
CA GLY A 53 -20.71 -13.40 -11.50
C GLY A 53 -20.52 -12.39 -10.36
N ALA A 54 -21.38 -12.43 -9.34
CA ALA A 54 -21.26 -11.56 -8.17
C ALA A 54 -20.00 -11.87 -7.33
N VAL A 55 -19.66 -13.15 -7.16
CA VAL A 55 -18.43 -13.57 -6.45
C VAL A 55 -17.19 -13.10 -7.19
N LEU A 56 -17.15 -13.27 -8.51
CA LEU A 56 -16.04 -12.80 -9.35
C LEU A 56 -15.89 -11.28 -9.30
N LEU A 57 -16.99 -10.53 -9.46
CA LEU A 57 -16.96 -9.07 -9.38
C LEU A 57 -16.54 -8.58 -7.98
N GLY A 58 -17.10 -9.17 -6.93
CA GLY A 58 -16.77 -8.80 -5.55
C GLY A 58 -15.32 -9.07 -5.21
N SER A 59 -14.80 -10.26 -5.55
CA SER A 59 -13.39 -10.59 -5.34
C SER A 59 -12.46 -9.69 -6.15
N SER A 60 -12.80 -9.37 -7.40
CA SER A 60 -12.00 -8.46 -8.24
C SER A 60 -11.98 -7.03 -7.69
N ALA A 61 -13.11 -6.51 -7.21
CA ALA A 61 -13.19 -5.19 -6.62
C ALA A 61 -12.31 -5.08 -5.36
N VAL A 62 -12.33 -6.10 -4.51
CA VAL A 62 -11.46 -6.16 -3.33
C VAL A 62 -9.98 -6.24 -3.73
N GLY A 63 -9.64 -7.04 -4.73
CA GLY A 63 -8.28 -7.11 -5.28
C GLY A 63 -7.76 -5.76 -5.77
N LEU A 64 -8.60 -4.96 -6.44
CA LEU A 64 -8.26 -3.60 -6.86
C LEU A 64 -7.96 -2.68 -5.67
N VAL A 65 -8.76 -2.75 -4.60
CA VAL A 65 -8.51 -1.98 -3.37
C VAL A 65 -7.18 -2.39 -2.73
N GLY A 66 -6.87 -3.68 -2.72
CA GLY A 66 -5.56 -4.18 -2.26
C GLY A 66 -4.40 -3.62 -3.09
N GLY A 67 -4.52 -3.66 -4.43
CA GLY A 67 -3.52 -3.11 -5.34
C GLY A 67 -3.29 -1.61 -5.17
N LEU A 68 -4.37 -0.83 -5.00
CA LEU A 68 -4.28 0.62 -4.72
C LEU A 68 -3.60 0.90 -3.37
N SER A 69 -3.91 0.09 -2.35
CA SER A 69 -3.29 0.22 -1.03
C SER A 69 -1.78 -0.02 -1.12
N ARG A 70 -1.36 -1.07 -1.84
CA ARG A 70 0.07 -1.34 -2.08
C ARG A 70 0.76 -0.22 -2.83
N TRP A 71 0.19 0.25 -3.93
CA TRP A 71 0.77 1.35 -4.70
C TRP A 71 0.94 2.62 -3.85
N ALA A 72 -0.04 2.93 -3.01
CA ALA A 72 0.03 4.07 -2.10
C ALA A 72 1.09 3.87 -1.01
N ALA A 73 1.28 2.64 -0.49
CA ALA A 73 2.33 2.31 0.46
C ALA A 73 3.73 2.51 -0.14
N ASP A 74 3.95 1.95 -1.34
CA ASP A 74 5.22 2.08 -2.09
C ASP A 74 5.55 3.55 -2.37
N THR A 75 4.53 4.35 -2.70
CA THR A 75 4.69 5.79 -2.93
C THR A 75 5.04 6.55 -1.64
N ALA A 76 4.41 6.19 -0.51
CA ALA A 76 4.71 6.81 0.78
C ALA A 76 6.14 6.49 1.24
N GLU A 77 6.60 5.25 1.06
CA GLU A 77 7.97 4.82 1.36
C GLU A 77 8.99 5.53 0.47
N SER A 78 8.75 5.59 -0.84
CA SER A 78 9.63 6.31 -1.78
C SER A 78 9.74 7.80 -1.45
N ASN A 79 8.65 8.43 -1.01
CA ASN A 79 8.68 9.83 -0.58
C ASN A 79 9.49 10.00 0.70
N LEU A 80 9.35 9.08 1.66
CA LEU A 80 10.11 9.11 2.90
C LEU A 80 11.62 9.01 2.63
N ASP A 81 12.03 8.08 1.77
CA ASP A 81 13.44 7.93 1.37
C ASP A 81 13.97 9.20 0.70
N ALA A 82 13.19 9.80 -0.21
CA ALA A 82 13.58 11.03 -0.89
C ALA A 82 13.77 12.22 0.08
N TYR A 83 12.91 12.33 1.10
CA TYR A 83 13.05 13.37 2.12
C TYR A 83 14.26 13.12 3.04
N VAL A 84 14.51 11.88 3.43
CA VAL A 84 15.70 11.51 4.23
C VAL A 84 16.99 11.80 3.44
N GLU A 85 17.01 11.46 2.15
CA GLU A 85 18.16 11.74 1.28
C GLU A 85 18.39 13.24 1.14
N ALA A 86 17.34 14.02 0.90
CA ALA A 86 17.44 15.48 0.79
C ALA A 86 17.95 16.13 2.08
N ASP A 87 17.47 15.69 3.25
CA ASP A 87 17.97 16.18 4.54
C ASP A 87 19.43 15.80 4.75
N SER A 88 19.83 14.56 4.42
CA SER A 88 21.23 14.12 4.54
C SER A 88 22.19 14.94 3.67
N ALA A 89 21.81 15.21 2.42
CA ALA A 89 22.58 16.03 1.50
C ALA A 89 22.72 17.47 2.01
N ALA A 90 21.66 18.04 2.59
CA ALA A 90 21.70 19.38 3.19
C ALA A 90 22.64 19.44 4.41
N TYR A 91 22.66 18.40 5.25
CA TYR A 91 23.60 18.31 6.37
C TYR A 91 25.05 18.19 5.91
N ASP A 92 25.33 17.37 4.90
CA ASP A 92 26.67 17.18 4.35
C ASP A 92 27.21 18.46 3.68
N GLU A 93 26.36 19.17 2.94
CA GLU A 93 26.69 20.48 2.36
C GLU A 93 26.98 21.51 3.45
N PHE A 94 26.14 21.56 4.49
CA PHE A 94 26.34 22.47 5.61
C PHE A 94 27.64 22.18 6.38
N ALA A 95 27.93 20.90 6.66
CA ALA A 95 29.18 20.49 7.29
C ALA A 95 30.40 20.91 6.47
N THR A 96 30.34 20.71 5.16
CA THR A 96 31.39 21.13 4.22
C THR A 96 31.63 22.64 4.26
N ILE A 97 30.57 23.45 4.25
CA ILE A 97 30.68 24.92 4.34
C ILE A 97 31.31 25.35 5.68
N MET A 98 30.91 24.72 6.78
CA MET A 98 31.43 25.05 8.11
C MET A 98 32.90 24.69 8.28
N ASP A 99 33.35 23.57 7.71
CA ASP A 99 34.76 23.17 7.72
C ASP A 99 35.62 24.09 6.85
N GLN A 100 35.12 24.50 5.67
CA GLN A 100 35.81 25.50 4.84
C GLN A 100 35.98 26.85 5.55
N ARG A 101 34.96 27.30 6.30
CA ARG A 101 35.04 28.54 7.10
C ARG A 101 36.01 28.42 8.27
N ARG A 102 36.05 27.26 8.95
CA ARG A 102 37.03 26.99 10.02
C ARG A 102 38.46 26.94 9.49
N GLY A 103 38.68 26.40 8.30
CA GLY A 103 39.99 26.39 7.64
C GLY A 103 40.49 27.79 7.29
N ARG A 104 39.62 28.67 6.78
CA ARG A 104 39.97 30.07 6.47
C ARG A 104 40.23 30.96 7.68
N ALA A 105 39.67 30.66 8.84
CA ALA A 105 39.89 31.44 10.06
C ALA A 105 41.21 31.11 10.78
N ARG A 106 41.94 30.08 10.32
CA ARG A 106 43.19 29.59 10.94
C ARG A 106 44.45 29.84 10.09
N GLY A 107 44.31 30.41 8.90
CA GLY A 107 45.41 30.83 8.02
C GLY A 107 45.46 32.34 7.89
#